data_AF-A0A8J6MCJ9-F1
#
_entry.id   AF-A0A8J6MCJ9-F1
#
_cell.length_a   1.000
_cell.length_b   1.000
_cell.length_c   1.000
_cell.angle_alpha   90.00
_cell.angle_beta   90.00
_cell.angle_gamma   90.00
#
_symmetry.space_group_name_H-M   'P 1'
#
loop_
_entity.id
_entity.type
_entity.pdbx_description
1 polymer ?
#
loop_
_entity_poly.entity_id
_entity_poly.type
_entity_poly.pdbx_seq_one_letter_code
_entity_poly.pdbx_strand_id
1 'polypeptide(L)'
;MERIETKSVSVEVERDAGLLIQRLDTLCPESGGCVLELVLALEDVPPETRTAVALTVTELDQQDREYPRGLRTLLVHGHHESLPVHLAVPPVRFVLPAELDLSGGGKRRFLVRVDANYVDCHARCRLLP
;
A
#
# COMPACT_ATOMS: atom_id res chain seq x y z
N MET A 1 -9.67 -14.83 -18.18
CA MET A 1 -10.16 -14.01 -17.05
C MET A 1 -9.27 -12.78 -16.98
N GLU A 2 -9.63 -11.64 -17.60
CA GLU A 2 -10.76 -10.69 -17.32
C GLU A 2 -10.37 -9.62 -16.28
N ARG A 3 -10.85 -8.37 -16.45
CA ARG A 3 -10.34 -7.15 -15.77
C ARG A 3 -10.65 -7.19 -14.28
N ILE A 4 -9.79 -6.55 -13.50
CA ILE A 4 -10.05 -6.20 -12.11
C ILE A 4 -10.64 -4.79 -12.05
N GLU A 5 -11.63 -4.65 -11.18
CA GLU A 5 -12.32 -3.40 -10.92
C GLU A 5 -12.29 -3.04 -9.46
N THR A 6 -12.12 -1.74 -9.17
CA THR A 6 -12.07 -1.26 -7.80
C THR A 6 -12.97 -0.03 -7.65
N LYS A 7 -14.02 -0.13 -6.83
CA LYS A 7 -14.84 1.01 -6.39
C LYS A 7 -14.49 1.38 -4.95
N SER A 8 -14.34 2.66 -4.66
CA SER A 8 -14.26 3.18 -3.28
C SER A 8 -15.22 4.35 -3.13
N VAL A 9 -16.10 4.31 -2.12
CA VAL A 9 -17.08 5.37 -1.85
C VAL A 9 -17.03 5.79 -0.38
N SER A 10 -16.90 7.11 -0.17
CA SER A 10 -17.04 7.77 1.14
C SER A 10 -18.53 7.97 1.44
N VAL A 11 -18.96 7.73 2.68
CA VAL A 11 -20.37 7.79 3.07
C VAL A 11 -20.52 8.62 4.34
N GLU A 12 -21.17 9.78 4.22
CA GLU A 12 -21.57 10.64 5.35
C GLU A 12 -23.04 10.39 5.67
N VAL A 13 -23.39 10.35 6.96
CA VAL A 13 -24.66 9.78 7.38
C VAL A 13 -25.24 10.55 8.57
N GLU A 14 -26.23 11.41 8.32
CA GLU A 14 -26.95 12.13 9.39
C GLU A 14 -28.07 11.27 9.96
N ARG A 15 -28.21 11.21 11.30
CA ARG A 15 -29.33 10.52 11.95
C ARG A 15 -30.62 11.31 11.69
N ASP A 16 -31.43 10.83 10.75
CA ASP A 16 -32.86 11.15 10.73
C ASP A 16 -33.69 9.85 10.63
N ALA A 17 -34.67 9.72 11.50
CA ALA A 17 -35.65 8.62 11.64
C ALA A 17 -35.17 7.14 11.60
N GLY A 18 -33.86 6.83 11.60
CA GLY A 18 -33.33 5.49 11.90
C GLY A 18 -32.99 4.56 10.72
N LEU A 19 -32.89 5.06 9.48
CA LEU A 19 -32.43 4.25 8.33
C LEU A 19 -31.55 5.05 7.35
N LEU A 20 -30.41 4.46 6.95
CA LEU A 20 -29.34 5.11 6.19
C LEU A 20 -28.93 4.20 5.02
N ILE A 21 -29.13 4.66 3.78
CA ILE A 21 -28.85 3.89 2.55
C ILE A 21 -28.03 4.74 1.58
N GLN A 22 -26.76 4.37 1.35
CA GLN A 22 -25.93 4.89 0.26
C GLN A 22 -25.83 3.86 -0.87
N ARG A 23 -26.29 4.22 -2.08
CA ARG A 23 -26.11 3.38 -3.27
C ARG A 23 -24.83 3.78 -3.99
N LEU A 24 -23.93 2.82 -4.14
CA LEU A 24 -22.72 2.96 -4.95
C LEU A 24 -23.10 2.48 -6.37
N ASP A 25 -22.92 3.30 -7.41
CA ASP A 25 -23.29 2.95 -8.80
C ASP A 25 -22.68 1.64 -9.33
N THR A 26 -23.01 1.27 -10.56
CA THR A 26 -22.41 0.12 -11.25
C THR A 26 -20.93 0.37 -11.59
N LEU A 27 -20.14 -0.68 -11.45
CA LEU A 27 -18.75 -0.79 -11.89
C LEU A 27 -18.78 -1.90 -12.98
N CYS A 28 -18.26 -1.63 -14.19
CA CYS A 28 -18.16 -2.57 -15.31
C CYS A 28 -16.68 -2.82 -15.74
N PRO A 29 -16.02 -3.91 -15.30
CA PRO A 29 -14.63 -4.22 -15.62
C PRO A 29 -14.49 -5.05 -16.90
N GLU A 30 -13.97 -4.47 -17.97
CA GLU A 30 -13.50 -5.22 -19.17
C GLU A 30 -12.12 -4.69 -19.60
N SER A 31 -10.99 -5.40 -19.80
CA SER A 31 -10.52 -6.79 -19.59
C SER A 31 -9.00 -6.76 -19.27
N GLY A 32 -8.43 -7.78 -18.59
CA GLY A 32 -7.00 -8.15 -18.65
C GLY A 32 -5.99 -7.58 -17.64
N GLY A 33 -6.35 -6.58 -16.83
CA GLY A 33 -5.45 -6.04 -15.80
C GLY A 33 -5.23 -6.99 -14.62
N CYS A 34 -4.22 -6.73 -13.79
CA CYS A 34 -3.97 -7.48 -12.56
C CYS A 34 -3.79 -6.56 -11.34
N VAL A 35 -3.83 -7.12 -10.13
CA VAL A 35 -3.51 -6.40 -8.89
C VAL A 35 -2.25 -7.02 -8.32
N LEU A 36 -1.23 -6.18 -8.12
CA LEU A 36 -0.06 -6.54 -7.35
C LEU A 36 -0.31 -6.15 -5.89
N GLU A 37 -0.45 -7.16 -5.03
CA GLU A 37 -0.51 -6.98 -3.58
C GLU A 37 0.86 -7.23 -2.97
N LEU A 38 1.37 -6.25 -2.23
CA LEU A 38 2.65 -6.32 -1.54
C LEU A 38 2.41 -6.37 -0.03
N VAL A 39 2.95 -7.42 0.60
CA VAL A 39 2.87 -7.64 2.04
C VAL A 39 4.29 -7.54 2.61
N LEU A 40 4.46 -6.72 3.65
CA LEU A 40 5.73 -6.58 4.36
C LEU A 40 5.50 -6.43 5.87
N ALA A 41 6.57 -6.61 6.63
CA ALA A 41 6.63 -6.30 8.04
C ALA A 41 7.84 -5.39 8.31
N LEU A 42 7.70 -4.52 9.31
CA LEU A 42 8.82 -3.80 9.90
C LEU A 42 9.36 -4.60 11.07
N GLU A 43 10.68 -4.70 11.18
CA GLU A 43 11.34 -5.45 12.25
C GLU A 43 11.85 -4.52 13.35
N ASP A 44 11.81 -4.99 14.60
CA ASP A 44 12.33 -4.30 15.78
C ASP A 44 11.93 -2.82 15.89
N VAL A 45 10.66 -2.53 15.61
CA VAL A 45 10.11 -1.18 15.72
C VAL A 45 10.04 -0.80 17.19
N PRO A 46 10.61 0.34 17.64
CA PRO A 46 10.53 0.76 19.03
C PRO A 46 9.13 1.28 19.41
N PRO A 47 8.77 1.19 20.69
CA PRO A 47 7.51 1.74 21.20
C PRO A 47 7.33 3.22 20.86
N GLU A 48 6.08 3.62 20.63
CA GLU A 48 5.69 5.02 20.35
C GLU A 48 6.40 5.65 19.14
N THR A 49 6.89 4.83 18.19
CA THR A 49 7.58 5.31 17.00
C THR A 49 6.75 5.07 15.76
N ARG A 50 6.49 6.13 15.00
CA ARG A 50 5.87 6.04 13.68
C ARG A 50 6.95 5.85 12.62
N THR A 51 6.66 5.02 11.63
CA THR A 51 7.55 4.74 10.51
C THR A 51 6.89 5.13 9.21
N ALA A 52 7.51 6.05 8.47
CA ALA A 52 7.13 6.32 7.10
C ALA A 52 7.69 5.22 6.21
N VAL A 53 6.84 4.61 5.38
CA VAL A 53 7.23 3.57 4.42
C VAL A 53 6.79 4.02 3.02
N ALA A 54 7.71 3.95 2.06
CA ALA A 54 7.45 4.20 0.66
C ALA A 54 7.73 2.92 -0.15
N LEU A 55 6.80 2.54 -1.02
CA LEU A 55 6.94 1.43 -1.96
C LEU A 55 6.91 2.00 -3.38
N THR A 56 8.00 1.83 -4.11
CA THR A 56 8.09 2.16 -5.54
C THR A 56 8.07 0.87 -6.35
N VAL A 57 7.14 0.77 -7.30
CA VAL A 57 7.02 -0.38 -8.20
C VAL A 57 7.40 0.05 -9.62
N THR A 58 8.37 -0.65 -10.20
CA THR A 58 8.69 -0.59 -11.64
C THR A 58 8.45 -1.95 -12.27
N GLU A 59 8.04 -1.97 -13.54
CA GLU A 59 7.93 -3.17 -14.36
C GLU A 59 9.15 -3.26 -15.29
N LEU A 60 9.67 -4.48 -15.48
CA LEU A 60 10.80 -4.75 -16.36
C LEU A 60 10.30 -5.25 -17.71
N ASP A 61 10.76 -4.63 -18.81
CA ASP A 61 10.60 -5.22 -20.14
C ASP A 61 11.55 -6.41 -20.36
N GLN A 62 11.56 -6.99 -21.56
CA GLN A 62 12.41 -8.14 -21.90
C GLN A 62 13.92 -7.82 -21.93
N GLN A 63 14.30 -6.53 -21.91
CA GLN A 63 15.68 -6.06 -21.91
C GLN A 63 16.08 -5.49 -20.54
N ASP A 64 15.33 -5.82 -19.48
CA ASP A 64 15.52 -5.36 -18.10
C ASP A 64 15.47 -3.82 -17.95
N ARG A 65 14.79 -3.13 -18.86
CA ARG A 65 14.53 -1.69 -18.70
C ARG A 65 13.35 -1.48 -17.77
N GLU A 66 13.49 -0.52 -16.87
CA GLU A 66 12.49 -0.21 -15.85
C GLU A 66 11.44 0.79 -16.33
N TYR A 67 10.16 0.47 -16.08
CA TYR A 67 9.02 1.34 -16.38
C TYR A 67 8.20 1.56 -15.10
N PRO A 68 8.02 2.81 -14.64
CA PRO A 68 7.25 3.10 -13.43
C PRO A 68 5.81 2.58 -13.51
N ARG A 69 5.35 1.96 -12.41
CA ARG A 69 3.96 1.48 -12.23
C ARG A 69 3.26 2.08 -11.02
N GLY A 70 4.00 2.56 -10.04
CA GLY A 70 3.41 3.38 -8.99
C GLY A 70 4.35 3.64 -7.83
N LEU A 71 3.89 4.55 -6.98
CA LEU A 71 4.45 4.86 -5.68
C LEU A 71 3.30 4.84 -4.67
N ARG A 72 3.52 4.19 -3.52
CA ARG A 72 2.64 4.27 -2.36
C ARG A 72 3.46 4.62 -1.13
N THR A 73 3.11 5.72 -0.49
CA THR A 73 3.66 6.09 0.81
C THR A 73 2.58 5.93 1.87
N LEU A 74 2.95 5.36 3.01
CA LEU A 74 2.07 5.19 4.15
C LEU A 74 2.82 5.47 5.45
N LEU A 75 2.06 5.80 6.48
CA LEU A 75 2.57 5.95 7.83
C LEU A 75 2.13 4.74 8.64
N VAL A 76 3.10 3.95 9.10
CA VAL A 76 2.86 2.87 10.06
C VAL A 76 2.88 3.49 11.45
N HIS A 77 1.76 3.35 12.16
CA HIS A 77 1.64 3.87 13.52
C HIS A 77 2.54 3.10 14.48
N GLY A 78 2.98 3.80 15.53
CA GLY A 78 3.69 3.16 16.63
C GLY A 78 2.80 2.21 17.42
N HIS A 79 3.43 1.44 18.28
CA HIS A 79 2.78 0.50 19.17
C HIS A 79 3.10 0.86 20.63
N HIS A 80 2.27 0.35 21.54
CA HIS A 80 2.32 0.67 22.97
C HIS A 80 2.99 -0.42 23.83
N GLU A 81 3.67 -1.38 23.19
CA GLU A 81 4.38 -2.44 23.92
C GLU A 81 5.60 -1.88 24.64
N SER A 82 6.08 -2.57 25.67
CA SER A 82 7.24 -2.11 26.46
C SER A 82 8.59 -2.32 25.78
N LEU A 83 8.65 -3.23 24.79
CA LEU A 83 9.84 -3.62 24.06
C LEU A 83 9.60 -3.49 22.54
N PRO A 84 10.66 -3.36 21.73
CA PRO A 84 10.52 -3.36 20.27
C PRO A 84 9.81 -4.61 19.75
N VAL A 85 9.00 -4.44 18.70
CA VAL A 85 8.24 -5.55 18.09
C VAL A 85 8.28 -5.51 16.57
N HIS A 86 8.02 -6.67 15.95
CA HIS A 86 7.76 -6.76 14.52
C HIS A 86 6.32 -6.30 14.23
N LEU A 87 6.15 -5.34 13.31
CA LEU A 87 4.85 -4.80 12.93
C LEU A 87 4.50 -5.20 11.50
N ALA A 88 3.37 -5.89 11.34
CA ALA A 88 2.80 -6.14 10.02
C ALA A 88 2.28 -4.83 9.41
N VAL A 89 2.68 -4.54 8.18
CA VAL A 89 2.19 -3.38 7.43
C VAL A 89 0.91 -3.78 6.69
N PRO A 90 -0.12 -2.92 6.65
CA PRO A 90 -1.31 -3.17 5.83
C PRO A 90 -0.92 -3.48 4.38
N PRO A 91 -1.49 -4.53 3.75
CA PRO A 91 -1.17 -4.89 2.37
C PRO A 91 -1.36 -3.71 1.42
N VAL A 92 -0.36 -3.47 0.56
CA VAL A 92 -0.37 -2.37 -0.39
C VAL A 92 -0.70 -2.90 -1.77
N ARG A 93 -1.78 -2.40 -2.37
CA ARG A 93 -2.28 -2.84 -3.68
C ARG A 93 -1.98 -1.83 -4.78
N PHE A 94 -1.50 -2.34 -5.91
CA PHE A 94 -1.34 -1.60 -7.16
C PHE A 94 -2.23 -2.24 -8.23
N VAL A 95 -3.16 -1.46 -8.79
CA VAL A 95 -3.95 -1.87 -9.96
C VAL A 95 -3.09 -1.67 -11.19
N LEU A 96 -2.86 -2.74 -11.94
CA LEU A 96 -2.00 -2.79 -13.10
C LEU A 96 -2.85 -3.02 -14.36
N PRO A 97 -3.03 -2.00 -15.21
CA PRO A 97 -3.77 -2.14 -16.46
C PRO A 97 -3.13 -3.17 -17.40
N ALA A 98 -3.94 -3.75 -18.28
CA ALA A 98 -3.52 -4.71 -19.31
C ALA A 98 -2.73 -4.03 -20.42
N GLU A 99 -3.10 -2.79 -20.73
CA GLU A 99 -2.54 -1.95 -21.80
C GLU A 99 -1.09 -1.54 -21.52
N LEU A 100 -0.67 -1.65 -20.26
CA LEU A 100 0.69 -1.38 -19.81
C LEU A 100 1.50 -2.68 -19.62
N ASP A 101 0.99 -3.83 -20.03
CA ASP A 101 1.72 -5.08 -19.96
C ASP A 101 2.93 -5.07 -20.92
N LEU A 102 4.14 -5.24 -20.39
CA LEU A 102 5.39 -5.28 -21.16
C LEU A 102 5.89 -6.70 -21.45
N SER A 103 5.17 -7.71 -20.97
CA SER A 103 5.58 -9.11 -21.04
C SER A 103 5.35 -9.76 -22.41
N GLY A 104 4.56 -9.12 -23.29
CA GLY A 104 4.19 -9.70 -24.59
C GLY A 104 3.33 -10.97 -24.47
N GLY A 105 2.49 -11.07 -23.42
CA GLY A 105 1.69 -12.25 -23.11
C GLY A 105 2.40 -13.28 -22.22
N GLY A 106 3.58 -12.94 -21.71
CA GLY A 106 4.35 -13.73 -20.74
C GLY A 106 4.05 -13.36 -19.29
N LYS A 107 5.02 -13.63 -18.40
CA LYS A 107 4.95 -13.20 -17.00
C LYS A 107 5.46 -11.76 -16.88
N ARG A 108 4.65 -10.88 -16.31
CA ARG A 108 5.07 -9.52 -15.93
C ARG A 108 6.12 -9.61 -14.82
N ARG A 109 7.21 -8.86 -14.95
CA ARG A 109 8.33 -8.83 -13.99
C ARG A 109 8.36 -7.47 -13.33
N PHE A 110 8.43 -7.42 -12.01
CA PHE A 110 8.43 -6.17 -11.26
C PHE A 110 9.67 -6.07 -10.38
N LEU A 111 10.19 -4.87 -10.25
CA LEU A 111 11.15 -4.50 -9.24
C LEU A 111 10.44 -3.60 -8.22
N VAL A 112 10.49 -4.02 -6.96
CA VAL A 112 9.91 -3.27 -5.84
C VAL A 112 11.05 -2.71 -5.02
N ARG A 113 11.04 -1.40 -4.80
CA ARG A 113 11.93 -0.71 -3.87
C ARG A 113 11.11 -0.26 -2.68
N VAL A 114 11.63 -0.54 -1.49
CA VAL A 114 10.99 -0.18 -0.23
C VAL A 114 11.96 0.67 0.57
N ASP A 115 11.52 1.88 0.92
CA ASP A 115 12.25 2.80 1.77
C ASP A 115 11.45 3.00 3.05
N ALA A 116 12.12 2.89 4.21
CA ALA A 116 11.49 3.07 5.51
C ALA A 116 12.33 3.99 6.39
N ASN A 117 11.69 4.96 7.04
CA ASN A 117 12.34 5.90 7.95
C ASN A 117 11.44 6.16 9.15
N TYR A 118 12.04 6.19 10.35
CA TYR A 118 11.33 6.68 11.53
C TYR A 118 11.00 8.16 11.35
N VAL A 119 9.73 8.50 11.60
CA VAL A 119 9.26 9.90 11.59
C VAL A 119 9.62 10.57 12.89
N ASP A 120 9.55 9.83 13.99
CA ASP A 120 9.81 10.35 15.31
C ASP A 120 11.32 10.34 15.57
N CYS A 121 11.90 11.53 15.75
CA CYS A 121 13.22 11.64 16.33
C CYS A 121 13.08 11.31 17.82
N HIS A 122 13.54 10.13 18.22
CA HIS A 122 13.85 9.85 19.62
C HIS A 122 15.09 10.66 20.01
N ALA A 123 14.96 11.98 20.10
CA ALA A 123 15.70 12.73 21.09
C ALA A 123 15.16 12.26 22.45
N ARG A 124 15.51 11.03 22.84
CA ARG A 124 15.57 10.70 24.25
C ARG A 124 16.61 11.68 24.78
N CYS A 125 16.15 12.79 25.35
CA CYS A 125 16.87 13.42 26.44
C CYS A 125 17.17 12.28 27.40
N ARG A 126 18.37 11.72 27.30
CA ARG A 126 18.96 10.96 28.37
C ARG A 126 19.14 11.98 29.49
N LEU A 127 18.10 12.20 30.28
CA LEU A 127 18.30 12.53 31.68
C LEU A 127 18.93 11.28 32.28
N LEU A 128 20.25 11.17 32.08
CA LEU A 128 21.08 10.34 32.95
C LEU A 128 20.90 10.92 34.36
N PRO A 129 20.72 10.07 35.39
CA PRO A 129 20.75 10.52 36.77
C PRO A 129 22.12 11.13 37.13
#